data_AF-A0A0Q6TW54-F1
#
_entry.id   AF-A0A0Q6TW54-F1
#
_cell.length_a   1.000
_cell.length_b   1.000
_cell.length_c   1.000
_cell.angle_alpha   90.00
_cell.angle_beta   90.00
_cell.angle_gamma   90.00
#
_symmetry.space_group_name_H-M   'P 1'
#
loop_
_entity.id
_entity.type
_entity.pdbx_description
1 polymer ?
#
loop_
_entity_poly.entity_id
_entity_poly.type
_entity_poly.pdbx_seq_one_letter_code
_entity_poly.pdbx_strand_id
1 'polypeptide(L)'
;MRRMAALIQLIKATYPRDEFFDSVGETLRLSKQARASYRAYDKAFDCLDQESWERLSKKAVAHFLDHRRGQLKQGFFNQLNEAFAYQFLLRQGYTHVRVLPEDGKTTPDLSYRHGNAVRYCEVKSIGISEEQIDRWEAEEGFDGSIYDNLSAGFLRKLDADLRSAYKQIASKGPDGIVFIVASFDDFTLSHYERYRVQIERHLSQTEVPEVYVKVGLLGGRKIHKSAQNHGLSSKAD
;
A
#
# COMPACT_ATOMS: atom_id res chain seq x y z
N MET A 1 -7.26 -18.55 -5.69
CA MET A 1 -5.96 -18.26 -6.36
C MET A 1 -6.10 -18.32 -7.88
N ARG A 2 -7.07 -17.62 -8.47
CA ARG A 2 -7.22 -17.60 -9.93
C ARG A 2 -6.52 -16.36 -10.53
N ARG A 3 -6.73 -15.19 -9.92
CA ARG A 3 -6.20 -13.92 -10.43
C ARG A 3 -4.69 -13.78 -10.23
N MET A 4 -4.15 -14.15 -9.06
CA MET A 4 -2.69 -14.16 -8.86
C MET A 4 -1.98 -15.14 -9.80
N ALA A 5 -2.53 -16.35 -9.97
CA ALA A 5 -1.97 -17.33 -10.91
C ALA A 5 -1.99 -16.82 -12.36
N ALA A 6 -3.09 -16.20 -12.79
CA ALA A 6 -3.18 -15.58 -14.11
C ALA A 6 -2.17 -14.46 -14.30
N LEU A 7 -1.96 -13.61 -13.28
CA LEU A 7 -0.96 -12.55 -13.32
C LEU A 7 0.47 -13.09 -13.41
N ILE A 8 0.79 -14.16 -12.67
CA ILE A 8 2.09 -14.83 -12.78
C ILE A 8 2.32 -15.36 -14.19
N GLN A 9 1.31 -15.99 -14.82
CA GLN A 9 1.42 -16.46 -16.20
C GLN A 9 1.63 -15.30 -17.18
N LEU A 10 0.92 -14.19 -16.99
CA LEU A 10 1.11 -12.98 -17.79
C LEU A 10 2.54 -12.42 -17.66
N ILE A 11 3.09 -12.41 -16.44
CA ILE A 11 4.48 -12.00 -16.21
C ILE A 11 5.46 -12.92 -16.92
N LYS A 12 5.31 -14.25 -16.79
CA LYS A 12 6.19 -15.21 -17.47
C LYS A 12 6.14 -15.08 -19.00
N ALA A 13 4.96 -14.79 -19.56
CA ALA A 13 4.81 -14.53 -20.99
C ALA A 13 5.48 -13.21 -21.41
N THR A 14 5.39 -12.18 -20.57
CA THR A 14 5.94 -10.84 -20.88
C THR A 14 7.46 -10.78 -20.69
N TYR A 15 7.98 -11.47 -19.67
CA TYR A 15 9.39 -11.48 -19.28
C TYR A 15 9.92 -12.93 -19.21
N PRO A 16 10.03 -13.64 -20.35
CA PRO A 16 10.33 -15.08 -20.36
C PRO A 16 11.74 -15.45 -19.88
N ARG A 17 12.63 -14.47 -19.71
CA ARG A 17 13.99 -14.66 -19.17
C ARG A 17 14.09 -14.36 -17.68
N ASP A 18 13.01 -13.91 -17.05
CA ASP A 18 13.00 -13.57 -15.64
C ASP A 18 12.55 -14.76 -14.80
N GLU A 19 13.43 -15.23 -13.92
CA GLU A 19 13.23 -16.46 -13.15
C GLU A 19 12.50 -16.24 -11.81
N PHE A 20 12.11 -15.00 -11.48
CA PHE A 20 11.57 -14.65 -10.17
C PHE A 20 10.38 -15.53 -9.74
N PHE A 21 9.52 -15.91 -10.69
CA PHE A 21 8.35 -16.75 -10.43
C PHE A 21 8.56 -18.24 -10.76
N ASP A 22 9.78 -18.71 -11.00
CA ASP A 22 10.02 -20.13 -11.30
C ASP A 22 9.96 -20.99 -10.04
N SER A 23 10.46 -20.48 -8.93
CA SER A 23 10.41 -21.15 -7.62
C SER A 23 9.13 -20.88 -6.84
N VAL A 24 8.19 -20.07 -7.35
CA VAL A 24 6.99 -19.63 -6.58
C VAL A 24 6.16 -20.80 -6.06
N GLY A 25 6.03 -21.88 -6.83
CA GLY A 25 5.31 -23.08 -6.39
C GLY A 25 5.96 -23.72 -5.17
N GLU A 26 7.29 -23.82 -5.16
CA GLU A 26 8.08 -24.35 -4.05
C GLU A 26 8.06 -23.38 -2.85
N THR A 27 8.21 -22.08 -3.07
CA THR A 27 8.09 -21.06 -2.03
C THR A 27 6.74 -21.15 -1.32
N LEU A 28 5.65 -21.29 -2.09
CA LEU A 28 4.30 -21.47 -1.55
C LEU A 28 4.12 -22.84 -0.88
N ARG A 29 4.87 -23.87 -1.26
CA ARG A 29 4.84 -25.16 -0.57
C ARG A 29 5.56 -25.11 0.78
N LEU A 30 6.71 -24.44 0.85
CA LEU A 30 7.55 -24.39 2.05
C LEU A 30 7.11 -23.31 3.05
N SER A 31 6.73 -22.12 2.58
CA SER A 31 6.47 -20.97 3.46
C SER A 31 4.98 -20.74 3.70
N LYS A 32 4.53 -20.99 4.94
CA LYS A 32 3.17 -20.66 5.39
C LYS A 32 2.88 -19.16 5.28
N GLN A 33 3.88 -18.32 5.55
CA GLN A 33 3.76 -16.87 5.46
C GLN A 33 3.59 -16.42 4.00
N ALA A 34 4.38 -16.97 3.06
CA ALA A 34 4.23 -16.67 1.63
C ALA A 34 2.84 -17.06 1.13
N ARG A 35 2.34 -18.25 1.50
CA ARG A 35 0.96 -18.64 1.19
C ARG A 35 -0.08 -17.66 1.71
N ALA A 36 0.08 -17.21 2.95
CA ALA A 36 -0.85 -16.25 3.54
C ALA A 36 -0.84 -14.92 2.76
N SER A 37 0.35 -14.40 2.41
CA SER A 37 0.49 -13.16 1.64
C SER A 37 -0.15 -13.26 0.25
N TYR A 38 0.12 -14.35 -0.49
CA TYR A 38 -0.47 -14.55 -1.82
C TYR A 38 -2.00 -14.71 -1.74
N ARG A 39 -2.51 -15.40 -0.72
CA ARG A 39 -3.96 -15.49 -0.46
C ARG A 39 -4.58 -14.14 -0.10
N ALA A 40 -3.85 -13.28 0.61
CA ALA A 40 -4.32 -11.93 0.94
C ALA A 40 -4.48 -11.09 -0.34
N TYR A 41 -3.51 -11.17 -1.26
CA TYR A 41 -3.64 -10.55 -2.59
C TYR A 41 -4.81 -11.13 -3.38
N ASP A 42 -4.93 -12.45 -3.51
CA ASP A 42 -6.07 -13.04 -4.23
C ASP A 42 -7.42 -12.59 -3.66
N LYS A 43 -7.55 -12.55 -2.31
CA LYS A 43 -8.77 -12.07 -1.66
C LYS A 43 -9.04 -10.59 -1.97
N ALA A 44 -8.01 -9.77 -2.07
CA ALA A 44 -8.16 -8.38 -2.49
C ALA A 44 -8.55 -8.30 -3.97
N PHE A 45 -7.91 -9.11 -4.82
CA PHE A 45 -8.19 -9.20 -6.24
C PHE A 45 -9.63 -9.61 -6.53
N ASP A 46 -10.20 -10.54 -5.78
CA ASP A 46 -11.58 -10.99 -5.94
C ASP A 46 -12.62 -9.86 -5.73
N CYS A 47 -12.22 -8.72 -5.15
CA CYS A 47 -13.10 -7.55 -5.01
C CYS A 47 -13.13 -6.64 -6.25
N LEU A 48 -12.13 -6.71 -7.13
CA LEU A 48 -12.06 -5.82 -8.29
C LEU A 48 -13.08 -6.22 -9.35
N ASP A 49 -13.74 -5.23 -9.95
CA ASP A 49 -14.45 -5.45 -11.22
C ASP A 49 -13.47 -5.82 -12.34
N GLN A 50 -14.00 -6.30 -13.47
CA GLN A 50 -13.17 -6.82 -14.55
C GLN A 50 -12.27 -5.72 -15.15
N GLU A 51 -12.79 -4.52 -15.35
CA GLU A 51 -12.04 -3.39 -15.91
C GLU A 51 -10.90 -2.95 -14.98
N SER A 52 -11.18 -2.85 -13.68
CA SER A 52 -10.17 -2.51 -12.67
C SER A 52 -9.09 -3.58 -12.54
N TRP A 53 -9.46 -4.86 -12.66
CA TRP A 53 -8.49 -5.96 -12.70
C TRP A 53 -7.56 -5.87 -13.92
N GLU A 54 -8.09 -5.62 -15.11
CA GLU A 54 -7.29 -5.46 -16.33
C GLU A 54 -6.33 -4.28 -16.23
N ARG A 55 -6.79 -3.14 -15.68
CA ARG A 55 -5.95 -1.97 -15.44
C ARG A 55 -4.86 -2.24 -14.42
N LEU A 56 -5.21 -2.81 -13.26
CA LEU A 56 -4.25 -3.12 -12.21
C LEU A 56 -3.20 -4.13 -12.68
N SER A 57 -3.62 -5.20 -13.36
CA SER A 57 -2.68 -6.21 -13.88
C SER A 57 -1.72 -5.60 -14.92
N LYS A 58 -2.21 -4.73 -15.81
CA LYS A 58 -1.36 -3.99 -16.75
C LYS A 58 -0.35 -3.08 -16.03
N LYS A 59 -0.79 -2.32 -15.02
CA LYS A 59 0.09 -1.48 -14.18
C LYS A 59 1.18 -2.35 -13.52
N ALA A 60 0.79 -3.41 -12.83
CA ALA A 60 1.73 -4.30 -12.16
C ALA A 60 2.78 -4.89 -13.13
N VAL A 61 2.36 -5.36 -14.31
CA VAL A 61 3.27 -5.89 -15.34
C VAL A 61 4.27 -4.83 -15.83
N ALA A 62 3.83 -3.58 -16.03
CA ALA A 62 4.70 -2.49 -16.45
C ALA A 62 5.79 -2.17 -15.41
N HIS A 63 5.47 -2.32 -14.12
CA HIS A 63 6.39 -2.10 -13.00
C HIS A 63 7.12 -3.38 -12.55
N PHE A 64 7.09 -4.46 -13.34
CA PHE A 64 7.66 -5.74 -12.91
C PHE A 64 9.17 -5.69 -12.68
N LEU A 65 9.90 -5.02 -13.57
CA LEU A 65 11.36 -4.92 -13.46
C LEU A 65 11.80 -3.83 -12.49
N ASP A 66 10.89 -2.96 -12.02
CA ASP A 66 11.19 -1.93 -11.04
C ASP A 66 11.46 -2.55 -9.66
N HIS A 67 12.70 -2.40 -9.22
CA HIS A 67 13.17 -2.88 -7.94
C HIS A 67 14.24 -1.96 -7.38
N ARG A 68 14.47 -2.06 -6.07
CA ARG A 68 15.57 -1.41 -5.38
C ARG A 68 16.44 -2.44 -4.67
N ARG A 69 17.63 -2.04 -4.24
CA ARG A 69 18.53 -2.87 -3.44
C ARG A 69 17.77 -3.48 -2.25
N GLY A 70 17.97 -4.78 -2.02
CA GLY A 70 17.32 -5.54 -0.94
C GLY A 70 15.81 -5.81 -1.11
N GLN A 71 15.15 -5.28 -2.15
CA GLN A 71 13.71 -5.48 -2.37
C GLN A 71 13.41 -5.72 -3.86
N LEU A 72 13.60 -6.98 -4.28
CA LEU A 72 13.29 -7.43 -5.63
C LEU A 72 11.79 -7.28 -5.94
N LYS A 73 11.51 -6.81 -7.16
CA LYS A 73 10.15 -6.62 -7.70
C LYS A 73 9.28 -5.71 -6.84
N GLN A 74 9.88 -4.76 -6.13
CA GLN A 74 9.13 -3.87 -5.23
C GLN A 74 8.08 -3.06 -6.01
N GLY A 75 8.42 -2.54 -7.19
CA GLY A 75 7.47 -1.80 -8.03
C GLY A 75 6.23 -2.63 -8.34
N PHE A 76 6.40 -3.88 -8.77
CA PHE A 76 5.31 -4.85 -8.97
C PHE A 76 4.39 -4.96 -7.75
N PHE A 77 4.94 -5.28 -6.58
CA PHE A 77 4.13 -5.48 -5.38
C PHE A 77 3.50 -4.19 -4.84
N ASN A 78 4.14 -3.05 -5.06
CA ASN A 78 3.56 -1.74 -4.75
C ASN A 78 2.28 -1.50 -5.55
N GLN A 79 2.29 -1.82 -6.86
CA GLN A 79 1.08 -1.73 -7.69
C GLN A 79 -0.02 -2.65 -7.15
N LEU A 80 0.31 -3.90 -6.78
CA LEU A 80 -0.68 -4.84 -6.24
C LEU A 80 -1.34 -4.35 -4.93
N ASN A 81 -0.69 -3.46 -4.19
CA ASN A 81 -1.25 -2.91 -2.95
C ASN A 81 -2.50 -2.04 -3.20
N GLU A 82 -2.71 -1.54 -4.43
CA GLU A 82 -3.93 -0.84 -4.81
C GLU A 82 -5.19 -1.70 -4.64
N ALA A 83 -5.06 -3.02 -4.78
CA ALA A 83 -6.18 -3.93 -4.53
C ALA A 83 -6.65 -3.89 -3.06
N PHE A 84 -5.74 -3.65 -2.10
CA PHE A 84 -6.11 -3.49 -0.70
C PHE A 84 -6.84 -2.18 -0.45
N ALA A 85 -6.41 -1.09 -1.10
CA ALA A 85 -7.12 0.19 -1.04
C ALA A 85 -8.50 0.09 -1.68
N TYR A 86 -8.62 -0.56 -2.85
CA TYR A 86 -9.89 -0.84 -3.50
C TYR A 86 -10.84 -1.62 -2.57
N GLN A 87 -10.36 -2.73 -1.99
CA GLN A 87 -11.13 -3.53 -1.04
C GLN A 87 -11.52 -2.72 0.21
N PHE A 88 -10.62 -1.87 0.71
CA PHE A 88 -10.90 -0.99 1.84
C PHE A 88 -12.04 -0.02 1.51
N LEU A 89 -12.00 0.63 0.34
CA LEU A 89 -13.02 1.60 -0.06
C LEU A 89 -14.41 0.95 -0.12
N LEU A 90 -14.52 -0.24 -0.72
CA LEU A 90 -15.78 -0.99 -0.73
C LEU A 90 -16.27 -1.33 0.68
N ARG A 91 -15.37 -1.72 1.59
CA ARG A 91 -15.73 -2.04 2.98
C ARG A 91 -16.16 -0.83 3.80
N GLN A 92 -15.73 0.38 3.43
CA GLN A 92 -16.22 1.63 4.03
C GLN A 92 -17.58 2.07 3.45
N GLY A 93 -18.13 1.33 2.47
CA GLY A 93 -19.41 1.67 1.84
C GLY A 93 -19.30 2.67 0.69
N TYR A 94 -18.09 3.02 0.25
CA TYR A 94 -17.93 3.80 -0.97
C TYR A 94 -18.33 2.97 -2.18
N THR A 95 -18.85 3.63 -3.21
CA THR A 95 -19.37 2.97 -4.41
C THR A 95 -18.60 3.38 -5.65
N HIS A 96 -18.81 2.66 -6.77
CA HIS A 96 -18.18 2.97 -8.06
C HIS A 96 -16.65 3.11 -7.96
N VAL A 97 -16.03 2.26 -7.14
CA VAL A 97 -14.57 2.23 -6.99
C VAL A 97 -13.95 1.73 -8.29
N ARG A 98 -12.93 2.43 -8.81
CA ARG A 98 -12.25 2.08 -10.07
C ARG A 98 -10.77 2.32 -9.96
N VAL A 99 -9.98 1.41 -10.53
CA VAL A 99 -8.55 1.64 -10.78
C VAL A 99 -8.38 2.60 -11.97
N LEU A 100 -7.57 3.64 -11.80
CA LEU A 100 -7.25 4.61 -12.83
C LEU A 100 -6.00 4.19 -13.62
N PRO A 101 -5.94 4.47 -14.95
CA PRO A 101 -4.80 4.12 -15.76
C PRO A 101 -3.61 5.06 -15.50
N GLU A 102 -2.39 4.54 -15.67
CA GLU A 102 -1.18 5.37 -15.79
C GLU A 102 -0.99 5.76 -17.26
N ASP A 103 -1.30 7.01 -17.60
CA ASP A 103 -1.16 7.56 -18.96
C ASP A 103 0.02 8.54 -19.09
N GLY A 104 0.98 8.45 -18.16
CA GLY A 104 2.13 9.36 -18.06
C GLY A 104 1.81 10.72 -17.45
N LYS A 105 0.55 10.98 -17.08
CA LYS A 105 0.17 12.19 -16.33
C LYS A 105 0.13 11.90 -14.84
N THR A 106 0.37 12.93 -14.04
CA THR A 106 0.11 12.89 -12.60
C THR A 106 -1.39 12.62 -12.40
N THR A 107 -1.70 11.44 -11.89
CA THR A 107 -3.06 10.98 -11.60
C THR A 107 -3.05 10.16 -10.33
N PRO A 108 -4.13 10.18 -9.52
CA PRO A 108 -4.28 9.26 -8.42
C PRO A 108 -4.54 7.83 -8.90
N ASP A 109 -4.29 6.84 -8.05
CA ASP A 109 -4.46 5.42 -8.37
C ASP A 109 -5.92 4.98 -8.53
N LEU A 110 -6.81 5.48 -7.67
CA LEU A 110 -8.20 5.05 -7.61
C LEU A 110 -9.16 6.24 -7.66
N SER A 111 -10.35 6.01 -8.20
CA SER A 111 -11.53 6.87 -8.03
C SER A 111 -12.63 6.13 -7.32
N TYR A 112 -13.48 6.84 -6.58
CA TYR A 112 -14.65 6.29 -5.90
C TYR A 112 -15.74 7.37 -5.73
N ARG A 113 -16.94 6.96 -5.31
CA ARG A 113 -18.04 7.86 -4.96
C ARG A 113 -18.36 7.83 -3.47
N HIS A 114 -18.53 9.02 -2.92
CA HIS A 114 -19.11 9.26 -1.60
C HIS A 114 -20.37 10.13 -1.77
N GLY A 115 -21.54 9.51 -1.67
CA GLY A 115 -22.79 10.14 -2.14
C GLY A 115 -22.72 10.44 -3.65
N ASN A 116 -22.98 11.70 -4.02
CA ASN A 116 -22.94 12.16 -5.41
C ASN A 116 -21.56 12.66 -5.86
N ALA A 117 -20.60 12.80 -4.94
CA ALA A 117 -19.28 13.32 -5.25
C ALA A 117 -18.33 12.20 -5.70
N VAL A 118 -17.57 12.46 -6.76
CA VAL A 118 -16.43 11.63 -7.16
C VAL A 118 -15.21 12.13 -6.38
N ARG A 119 -14.52 11.19 -5.73
CA ARG A 119 -13.30 11.41 -4.94
C ARG A 119 -12.20 10.46 -5.41
N TYR A 120 -10.99 10.70 -4.92
CA TYR A 120 -9.81 9.97 -5.35
C TYR A 120 -9.04 9.39 -4.18
N CYS A 121 -8.41 8.25 -4.42
CA CYS A 121 -7.52 7.64 -3.45
C CYS A 121 -6.17 7.38 -4.10
N GLU A 122 -5.12 7.78 -3.42
CA GLU A 122 -3.74 7.52 -3.81
C GLU A 122 -3.14 6.49 -2.87
N VAL A 123 -2.42 5.52 -3.44
CA VAL A 123 -1.86 4.39 -2.70
C VAL A 123 -0.35 4.54 -2.62
N LYS A 124 0.19 4.48 -1.40
CA LYS A 124 1.64 4.52 -1.16
C LYS A 124 2.09 3.28 -0.42
N SER A 125 3.32 2.86 -0.68
CA SER A 125 3.94 1.74 0.01
C SER A 125 5.22 2.20 0.69
N ILE A 126 5.32 1.95 1.98
CA ILE A 126 6.54 2.17 2.76
C ILE A 126 7.09 0.80 3.11
N GLY A 127 8.13 0.37 2.38
CA GLY A 127 8.84 -0.87 2.66
C GLY A 127 9.86 -0.73 3.79
N ILE A 128 10.57 -1.82 4.08
CA ILE A 128 11.68 -1.85 5.04
C ILE A 128 12.73 -0.79 4.70
N SER A 129 13.38 -0.25 5.72
CA SER A 129 14.39 0.80 5.59
C SER A 129 15.69 0.30 4.94
N GLU A 130 16.49 1.23 4.43
CA GLU A 130 17.83 0.90 3.90
C GLU A 130 18.73 0.43 5.05
N GLU A 131 18.60 1.03 6.22
CA GLU A 131 19.31 0.62 7.42
C GLU A 131 18.96 -0.83 7.82
N GLN A 132 17.72 -1.27 7.60
CA GLN A 132 17.34 -2.67 7.83
C GLN A 132 17.93 -3.62 6.80
N ILE A 133 18.01 -3.20 5.53
CA ILE A 133 18.66 -3.97 4.47
C ILE A 133 20.14 -4.13 4.78
N ASP A 134 20.82 -3.03 5.14
CA ASP A 134 22.24 -3.05 5.52
C ASP A 134 22.49 -3.97 6.71
N ARG A 135 21.61 -3.96 7.73
CA ARG A 135 21.70 -4.89 8.87
C ARG A 135 21.58 -6.35 8.47
N TRP A 136 20.70 -6.68 7.51
CA TRP A 136 20.58 -8.05 7.02
C TRP A 136 21.79 -8.48 6.19
N GLU A 137 22.37 -7.57 5.41
CA GLU A 137 23.57 -7.84 4.59
C GLU A 137 24.84 -7.98 5.46
N ALA A 138 24.93 -7.28 6.59
CA ALA A 138 26.09 -7.31 7.47
C ALA A 138 26.23 -8.62 8.29
N GLU A 139 25.18 -9.43 8.42
CA GLU A 139 25.15 -10.65 9.25
C GLU A 139 25.55 -10.45 10.74
N GLU A 140 25.55 -9.22 11.22
CA GLU A 140 25.91 -8.88 12.60
C GLU A 140 24.71 -8.97 13.57
N GLY A 141 24.99 -9.30 14.83
CA GLY A 141 24.00 -9.24 15.90
C GLY A 141 23.77 -7.80 16.35
N PHE A 142 22.52 -7.35 16.38
CA PHE A 142 22.14 -6.03 16.86
C PHE A 142 21.29 -6.11 18.11
N ASP A 143 21.36 -5.07 18.94
CA ASP A 143 20.41 -4.90 20.05
C ASP A 143 19.01 -4.65 19.49
N GLY A 144 18.01 -5.42 19.95
CA GLY A 144 16.62 -5.28 19.56
C GLY A 144 16.00 -3.92 19.94
N SER A 145 16.62 -3.17 20.86
CA SER A 145 16.20 -1.82 21.23
C SER A 145 16.18 -0.83 20.05
N ILE A 146 16.89 -1.12 18.95
CA ILE A 146 16.80 -0.31 17.72
C ILE A 146 15.38 -0.26 17.13
N TYR A 147 14.55 -1.25 17.44
CA TYR A 147 13.15 -1.33 17.03
C TYR A 147 12.20 -0.67 18.03
N ASP A 148 12.70 -0.09 19.13
CA ASP A 148 11.83 0.52 20.13
C ASP A 148 11.01 1.68 19.56
N ASN A 149 11.51 2.39 18.55
CA ASN A 149 10.83 3.54 17.97
C ASN A 149 10.89 3.53 16.44
N LEU A 150 9.97 4.25 15.81
CA LEU A 150 10.09 4.51 14.38
C LEU A 150 11.30 5.41 14.14
N SER A 151 12.10 5.09 13.13
CA SER A 151 13.24 5.92 12.78
C SER A 151 12.77 7.28 12.24
N ALA A 152 13.62 8.30 12.39
CA ALA A 152 13.38 9.59 11.72
C ALA A 152 13.28 9.43 10.19
N GLY A 153 13.98 8.44 9.62
CA GLY A 153 13.88 8.07 8.20
C GLY A 153 12.46 7.65 7.81
N PHE A 154 11.81 6.82 8.62
CA PHE A 154 10.42 6.42 8.40
C PHE A 154 9.47 7.63 8.36
N LEU A 155 9.54 8.51 9.37
CA LEU A 155 8.63 9.67 9.46
C LEU A 155 8.87 10.68 8.32
N ARG A 156 10.12 10.93 7.93
CA ARG A 156 10.44 11.75 6.75
C ARG A 156 9.88 11.16 5.47
N LYS A 157 9.95 9.83 5.31
CA LYS A 157 9.38 9.15 4.15
C LYS A 157 7.87 9.24 4.14
N LEU A 158 7.22 9.05 5.29
CA LEU A 158 5.78 9.25 5.45
C LEU A 158 5.36 10.66 5.00
N ASP A 159 6.07 11.69 5.43
CA ASP A 159 5.80 13.07 5.01
C ASP A 159 5.97 13.29 3.49
N ALA A 160 7.03 12.74 2.92
CA ALA A 160 7.28 12.82 1.48
C ALA A 160 6.18 12.13 0.68
N ASP A 161 5.78 10.93 1.10
CA ASP A 161 4.74 10.13 0.46
C ASP A 161 3.37 10.82 0.59
N LEU A 162 3.05 11.40 1.75
CA LEU A 162 1.82 12.19 1.94
C LEU A 162 1.79 13.42 1.03
N ARG A 163 2.86 14.21 0.98
CA ARG A 163 2.94 15.39 0.10
C ARG A 163 2.79 15.02 -1.38
N SER A 164 3.44 13.95 -1.81
CA SER A 164 3.29 13.46 -3.19
C SER A 164 1.87 13.00 -3.45
N ALA A 165 1.28 12.26 -2.51
CA ALA A 165 -0.03 11.68 -2.70
C ALA A 165 -1.13 12.74 -2.82
N TYR A 166 -1.08 13.79 -1.98
CA TYR A 166 -2.02 14.90 -2.10
C TYR A 166 -1.85 15.70 -3.38
N LYS A 167 -0.62 15.83 -3.92
CA LYS A 167 -0.43 16.43 -5.25
C LYS A 167 -1.10 15.60 -6.35
N GLN A 168 -1.04 14.28 -6.27
CA GLN A 168 -1.74 13.39 -7.21
C GLN A 168 -3.26 13.50 -7.08
N ILE A 169 -3.80 13.48 -5.86
CA ILE A 169 -5.24 13.68 -5.61
C ILE A 169 -5.70 15.05 -6.17
N ALA A 170 -4.96 16.12 -5.85
CA ALA A 170 -5.23 17.50 -6.28
C ALA A 170 -5.25 17.67 -7.81
N SER A 171 -4.60 16.79 -8.57
CA SER A 171 -4.64 16.81 -10.04
C SER A 171 -6.02 16.47 -10.62
N LYS A 172 -6.92 15.85 -9.83
CA LYS A 172 -8.24 15.41 -10.26
C LYS A 172 -9.40 15.90 -9.38
N GLY A 173 -9.14 16.24 -8.13
CA GLY A 173 -10.17 16.71 -7.19
C GLY A 173 -9.59 17.35 -5.93
N PRO A 174 -10.40 18.10 -5.17
CA PRO A 174 -9.93 18.85 -4.01
C PRO A 174 -9.67 17.98 -2.77
N ASP A 175 -10.29 16.80 -2.70
CA ASP A 175 -10.24 15.91 -1.56
C ASP A 175 -10.09 14.44 -1.96
N GLY A 176 -9.62 13.64 -1.00
CA GLY A 176 -9.34 12.23 -1.22
C GLY A 176 -8.66 11.56 -0.03
N ILE A 177 -8.44 10.26 -0.18
CA ILE A 177 -7.82 9.41 0.85
C ILE A 177 -6.41 9.04 0.41
N VAL A 178 -5.43 9.23 1.29
CA VAL A 178 -4.11 8.60 1.12
C VAL A 178 -4.11 7.25 1.83
N PHE A 179 -3.94 6.17 1.08
CA PHE A 179 -3.88 4.81 1.61
C PHE A 179 -2.44 4.31 1.60
N ILE A 180 -1.87 4.04 2.77
CA ILE A 180 -0.48 3.62 2.94
C ILE A 180 -0.44 2.16 3.34
N VAL A 181 0.35 1.34 2.64
CA VAL A 181 0.75 0.00 3.10
C VAL A 181 2.16 0.12 3.68
N ALA A 182 2.29 -0.05 5.00
CA ALA A 182 3.55 0.09 5.71
C ALA A 182 4.08 -1.27 6.18
N SER A 183 5.32 -1.58 5.84
CA SER A 183 6.11 -2.67 6.41
C SER A 183 7.19 -2.06 7.30
N PHE A 184 7.08 -2.28 8.61
CA PHE A 184 8.09 -1.81 9.56
C PHE A 184 9.30 -2.74 9.59
N ASP A 185 10.44 -2.21 10.04
CA ASP A 185 11.67 -2.99 10.20
C ASP A 185 11.52 -4.09 11.27
N ASP A 186 10.69 -3.84 12.30
CA ASP A 186 10.20 -4.87 13.22
C ASP A 186 9.15 -5.75 12.54
N PHE A 187 9.61 -6.82 11.89
CA PHE A 187 8.73 -7.77 11.22
C PHE A 187 7.82 -8.56 12.18
N THR A 188 8.16 -8.66 13.47
CA THR A 188 7.29 -9.27 14.47
C THR A 188 6.18 -8.32 14.94
N LEU A 189 6.38 -7.03 14.70
CA LEU A 189 5.51 -5.94 15.13
C LEU A 189 5.28 -5.97 16.65
N SER A 190 6.30 -6.32 17.41
CA SER A 190 6.32 -6.33 18.87
C SER A 190 6.10 -4.94 19.45
N HIS A 191 6.54 -3.89 18.75
CA HIS A 191 6.41 -2.49 19.19
C HIS A 191 5.25 -1.73 18.53
N TYR A 192 4.29 -2.45 17.92
CA TYR A 192 3.22 -1.85 17.12
C TYR A 192 2.45 -0.73 17.83
N GLU A 193 2.04 -0.90 19.10
CA GLU A 193 1.27 0.14 19.79
C GLU A 193 2.07 1.44 19.94
N ARG A 194 3.38 1.33 20.15
CA ARG A 194 4.24 2.50 20.24
C ARG A 194 4.43 3.17 18.89
N TYR A 195 4.55 2.40 17.80
CA TYR A 195 4.58 2.93 16.44
C TYR A 195 3.26 3.61 16.06
N ARG A 196 2.13 3.03 16.46
CA ARG A 196 0.80 3.60 16.26
C ARG A 196 0.71 4.99 16.89
N VAL A 197 1.09 5.12 18.15
CA VAL A 197 1.09 6.42 18.85
C VAL A 197 2.03 7.42 18.17
N GLN A 198 3.22 7.00 17.72
CA GLN A 198 4.15 7.87 17.00
C GLN A 198 3.56 8.37 15.67
N ILE A 199 2.93 7.49 14.89
CA ILE A 199 2.28 7.87 13.62
C ILE A 199 1.06 8.75 13.87
N GLU A 200 0.21 8.42 14.84
CA GLU A 200 -0.96 9.25 15.18
C GLU A 200 -0.55 10.65 15.62
N ARG A 201 0.46 10.77 16.48
CA ARG A 201 1.03 12.05 16.89
C ARG A 201 1.65 12.82 15.72
N HIS A 202 2.37 12.13 14.84
CA HIS A 202 2.97 12.74 13.66
C HIS A 202 1.89 13.25 12.71
N LEU A 203 0.89 12.42 12.42
CA LEU A 203 -0.22 12.77 11.55
C LEU A 203 -1.07 13.90 12.15
N SER A 204 -1.27 13.98 13.46
CA SER A 204 -2.06 15.05 14.08
C SER A 204 -1.42 16.44 13.91
N GLN A 205 -0.10 16.50 13.70
CA GLN A 205 0.66 17.74 13.46
C GLN A 205 0.65 18.19 11.99
N THR A 206 0.04 17.41 11.09
CA THR A 206 -0.02 17.71 9.65
C THR A 206 -1.43 18.11 9.22
N GLU A 207 -1.56 19.09 8.32
CA GLU A 207 -2.83 19.53 7.73
C GLU A 207 -3.33 18.58 6.61
N VAL A 208 -3.12 17.27 6.79
CA VAL A 208 -3.58 16.27 5.84
C VAL A 208 -5.02 15.86 6.16
N PRO A 209 -5.95 15.85 5.18
CA PRO A 209 -7.35 15.55 5.45
C PRO A 209 -7.59 14.11 5.89
N GLU A 210 -7.23 13.09 5.10
CA GLU A 210 -7.61 11.70 5.41
C GLU A 210 -6.50 10.71 5.04
N VAL A 211 -6.00 9.99 6.04
CA VAL A 211 -4.87 9.06 5.88
C VAL A 211 -5.18 7.73 6.55
N TYR A 212 -5.11 6.65 5.79
CA TYR A 212 -5.25 5.29 6.29
C TYR A 212 -3.95 4.52 6.11
N VAL A 213 -3.39 4.01 7.20
CA VAL A 213 -2.18 3.18 7.18
C VAL A 213 -2.54 1.74 7.52
N LYS A 214 -2.40 0.84 6.54
CA LYS A 214 -2.42 -0.60 6.75
C LYS A 214 -1.02 -1.09 7.11
N VAL A 215 -0.89 -1.80 8.23
CA VAL A 215 0.40 -2.37 8.65
C VAL A 215 0.52 -3.81 8.18
N GLY A 216 1.51 -4.05 7.31
CA GLY A 216 1.76 -5.32 6.66
C GLY A 216 0.63 -5.79 5.75
N LEU A 217 0.88 -6.90 5.05
CA LEU A 217 -0.13 -7.53 4.19
C LEU A 217 -1.16 -8.31 5.02
N LEU A 218 -0.71 -8.92 6.11
CA LEU A 218 -1.49 -9.83 6.95
C LEU A 218 -2.01 -9.14 8.21
N GLY A 219 -3.08 -9.69 8.78
CA GLY A 219 -3.68 -9.18 10.00
C GLY A 219 -4.58 -7.95 9.81
N GLY A 220 -5.04 -7.39 10.93
CA GLY A 220 -6.00 -6.28 10.98
C GLY A 220 -5.43 -4.96 11.53
N ARG A 221 -4.12 -4.88 11.73
CA ARG A 221 -3.45 -3.70 12.30
C ARG A 221 -3.52 -2.54 11.31
N LYS A 222 -3.97 -1.39 11.82
CA LYS A 222 -4.25 -0.21 11.03
C LYS A 222 -4.21 1.04 11.89
N ILE A 223 -3.90 2.16 11.24
CA ILE A 223 -3.87 3.49 11.84
C ILE A 223 -4.69 4.38 10.92
N HIS A 224 -5.58 5.19 11.49
CA HIS A 224 -6.48 6.02 10.69
C HIS A 224 -6.52 7.44 11.28
N LYS A 225 -6.13 8.41 10.47
CA LYS A 225 -6.47 9.81 10.69
C LYS A 225 -7.65 10.16 9.79
N SER A 226 -8.81 10.40 10.41
CA SER A 226 -9.99 10.92 9.72
C SER A 226 -9.85 12.42 9.53
N ALA A 227 -10.43 12.95 8.45
CA ALA A 227 -10.67 14.38 8.33
C ALA A 227 -11.56 14.80 9.51
N GLN A 228 -11.08 15.72 10.36
CA GLN A 228 -11.98 16.34 11.33
C GLN A 228 -13.08 17.04 10.54
N ASN A 229 -14.35 16.81 10.89
CA ASN A 229 -15.48 17.58 10.39
C ASN A 229 -15.35 19.04 10.85
N HIS A 230 -14.48 19.83 10.23
CA HIS A 230 -14.51 21.28 10.37
C HIS A 230 -15.69 21.81 9.57
N GLY A 231 -16.86 21.85 10.22
CA GLY A 231 -17.96 22.72 9.81
C GLY A 231 -19.25 22.04 9.37
N LEU A 232 -19.97 21.39 10.29
CA LEU A 232 -21.43 21.46 10.36
C LEU A 232 -21.83 21.50 11.84
N SER A 233 -21.48 22.60 12.52
CA SER A 233 -22.24 23.00 13.69
C SER A 233 -23.58 23.52 13.18
N SER A 234 -24.63 22.81 13.55
CA SER A 234 -26.02 23.18 13.43
C SER A 234 -26.24 24.64 13.85
N LYS A 235 -26.54 25.52 12.90
CA LYS A 235 -27.49 26.58 13.19
C LYS A 235 -28.86 25.93 13.18
N ALA A 236 -29.36 25.61 14.37
CA ALA A 236 -30.78 25.48 14.61
C ALA A 236 -31.35 26.90 14.61
N ASP A 237 -32.19 27.19 13.63
CA ASP A 237 -33.30 28.13 13.77
C ASP A 237 -34.56 27.29 13.99
#